data_AF-B0DE73-F1
#
_entry.id   AF-B0DE73-F1
#
_cell.length_a   1.000
_cell.length_b   1.000
_cell.length_c   1.000
_cell.angle_alpha   90.00
_cell.angle_beta   90.00
_cell.angle_gamma   90.00
#
_symmetry.space_group_name_H-M   'P 1'
#
loop_
_entity.id
_entity.type
_entity.pdbx_description
1 polymer ?
#
loop_
_entity_poly.entity_id
_entity_poly.type
_entity_poly.pdbx_seq_one_letter_code
_entity_poly.pdbx_strand_id
1 'polypeptide(L)'
;MNSFTPQGENSDVAETADIVCRVSETFSSEFYAWDINYCQETHHSLLVKTARKGKNRIRSRPKRVEEEFEIIDITDGPEDCTSTIVSVEVLNFDEALRPYPSYETCTPLMRNICVGDDPHLMPFMPFSDDPEFDYMSHNEQYKFFLWQIPNRDPDFEVIVVEIARRLYSEHQLSLEAIDQVAVLPLQLNRLVGVSRRRDYPKWLDFEQATSLPYQPPFFTASEHPHGQLPNLLQYFCNSSCLVGYCTIHSTFDHLVAHQCYTHRRLLQDEEIPMPNLANSSNKKQYILIMPQDMSNIHLGRTVCVK
;
A
#
# COMPACT_ATOMS: atom_id res chain seq x y z
N MET A 1 42.71 40.38 -8.86
CA MET A 1 41.46 39.91 -8.24
C MET A 1 40.55 39.48 -9.38
N ASN A 2 40.56 38.20 -9.73
CA ASN A 2 39.70 37.67 -10.79
C ASN A 2 38.40 37.21 -10.16
N SER A 3 37.33 37.95 -10.45
CA SER A 3 35.95 37.60 -10.11
C SER A 3 35.48 36.48 -11.04
N PHE A 4 35.54 35.24 -10.55
CA PHE A 4 34.84 34.11 -11.14
C PHE A 4 33.36 34.22 -10.77
N THR A 5 32.52 34.51 -11.76
CA THR A 5 31.06 34.43 -11.64
C THR A 5 30.60 33.01 -12.00
N PRO A 6 29.95 32.28 -11.08
CA PRO A 6 29.36 30.97 -11.37
C PRO A 6 28.01 31.20 -12.05
N GLN A 7 28.00 31.31 -13.38
CA GLN A 7 26.77 31.46 -14.16
C GLN A 7 26.39 30.19 -14.96
N GLY A 8 27.18 29.11 -14.87
CA GLY A 8 26.95 27.88 -15.64
C GLY A 8 26.04 26.83 -14.99
N GLU A 9 26.07 26.70 -13.66
CA GLU A 9 25.42 25.56 -12.98
C GLU A 9 23.88 25.68 -12.89
N ASN A 10 23.32 26.88 -12.85
CA ASN A 10 21.88 27.06 -12.67
C ASN A 10 21.05 26.77 -13.94
N SER A 11 21.65 26.84 -15.13
CA SER A 11 20.94 26.55 -16.38
C SER A 11 20.65 25.06 -16.54
N ASP A 12 21.58 24.21 -16.09
CA ASP A 12 21.53 22.75 -16.25
C ASP A 12 20.49 22.11 -15.32
N VAL A 13 20.38 22.62 -14.09
CA VAL A 13 19.37 22.18 -13.11
C VAL A 13 17.95 22.50 -13.57
N ALA A 14 17.74 23.69 -14.15
CA ALA A 14 16.42 24.10 -14.65
C ALA A 14 16.00 23.27 -15.88
N GLU A 15 16.93 22.99 -16.79
CA GLU A 15 16.68 22.12 -17.94
C GLU A 15 16.37 20.69 -17.51
N THR A 16 17.15 20.15 -16.56
CA THR A 16 16.89 18.81 -15.98
C THR A 16 15.50 18.75 -15.32
N ALA A 17 15.13 19.76 -14.53
CA ALA A 17 13.82 19.81 -13.89
C ALA A 17 12.67 19.83 -14.92
N ASP A 18 12.81 20.57 -16.02
CA ASP A 18 11.80 20.61 -17.10
C ASP A 18 11.64 19.25 -17.77
N ILE A 19 12.74 18.55 -18.03
CA ILE A 19 12.71 17.18 -18.58
C ILE A 19 12.01 16.23 -17.60
N VAL A 20 12.36 16.28 -16.31
CA VAL A 20 11.74 15.42 -15.29
C VAL A 20 10.24 15.67 -15.16
N CYS A 21 9.81 16.94 -15.11
CA CYS A 21 8.39 17.29 -15.07
C CYS A 21 7.65 16.73 -16.29
N ARG A 22 8.18 16.93 -17.49
CA ARG A 22 7.54 16.50 -18.74
C ARG A 22 7.38 14.98 -18.82
N VAL A 23 8.44 14.24 -18.49
CA VAL A 23 8.39 12.76 -18.47
C VAL A 23 7.42 12.29 -17.39
N SER A 24 7.44 12.91 -16.22
CA SER A 24 6.50 12.59 -15.14
C SER A 24 5.05 12.79 -15.55
N GLU A 25 4.69 13.94 -16.11
CA GLU A 25 3.32 14.24 -16.55
C GLU A 25 2.84 13.27 -17.62
N THR A 26 3.69 13.02 -18.62
CA THR A 26 3.38 12.10 -19.73
C THR A 26 3.12 10.70 -19.19
N PHE A 27 4.04 10.21 -18.35
CA PHE A 27 3.95 8.86 -17.81
C PHE A 27 2.79 8.67 -16.83
N SER A 28 2.58 9.61 -15.91
CA SER A 28 1.43 9.55 -15.00
C SER A 28 0.12 9.49 -15.77
N SER A 29 -0.01 10.26 -16.86
CA SER A 29 -1.19 10.21 -17.72
C SER A 29 -1.38 8.83 -18.38
N GLU A 30 -0.30 8.22 -18.87
CA GLU A 30 -0.33 6.85 -19.42
C GLU A 30 -0.73 5.82 -18.36
N PHE A 31 -0.16 5.90 -17.15
CA PHE A 31 -0.46 4.98 -16.05
C PHE A 31 -1.93 5.05 -15.66
N TYR A 32 -2.46 6.24 -15.39
CA TYR A 32 -3.86 6.37 -14.96
C TYR A 32 -4.85 5.99 -16.08
N ALA A 33 -4.51 6.25 -17.34
CA ALA A 33 -5.32 5.77 -18.46
C ALA A 33 -5.33 4.23 -18.54
N TRP A 34 -4.20 3.58 -18.27
CA TRP A 34 -4.11 2.13 -18.19
C TRP A 34 -4.86 1.57 -16.97
N ASP A 35 -4.66 2.17 -15.79
CA ASP A 35 -5.19 1.69 -14.52
C ASP A 35 -6.73 1.67 -14.51
N ILE A 36 -7.37 2.69 -15.08
CA ILE A 36 -8.83 2.72 -15.25
C ILE A 36 -9.31 1.49 -16.01
N ASN A 37 -8.67 1.16 -17.14
CA ASN A 37 -9.05 0.00 -17.95
C ASN A 37 -8.78 -1.31 -17.20
N TYR A 38 -7.63 -1.41 -16.54
CA TYR A 38 -7.25 -2.58 -15.75
C TYR A 38 -8.22 -2.85 -14.60
N CYS A 39 -8.62 -1.81 -13.87
CA CYS A 39 -9.60 -1.88 -12.79
C CYS A 39 -10.96 -2.34 -13.32
N GLN A 40 -11.43 -1.78 -14.45
CA GLN A 40 -12.69 -2.19 -15.08
C GLN A 40 -12.67 -3.67 -15.52
N GLU A 41 -11.60 -4.11 -16.16
CA GLU A 41 -11.42 -5.51 -16.57
C GLU A 41 -11.37 -6.45 -15.36
N THR A 42 -10.64 -6.06 -14.31
CA THR A 42 -10.53 -6.83 -13.07
C THR A 42 -11.88 -6.97 -12.41
N HIS A 43 -12.62 -5.87 -12.26
CA HIS A 43 -13.98 -5.89 -11.72
C HIS A 43 -14.89 -6.80 -12.56
N HIS A 44 -14.85 -6.69 -13.90
CA HIS A 44 -15.60 -7.56 -14.79
C HIS A 44 -15.22 -9.04 -14.64
N SER A 45 -13.94 -9.34 -14.40
CA SER A 45 -13.45 -10.72 -14.22
C SER A 45 -13.90 -11.34 -12.90
N LEU A 46 -14.11 -10.52 -11.87
CA LEU A 46 -14.61 -10.93 -10.55
C LEU A 46 -16.12 -11.13 -10.53
N LEU A 47 -16.86 -10.59 -11.50
CA LEU A 47 -18.29 -10.87 -11.64
C LEU A 47 -18.50 -12.37 -11.82
N VAL A 48 -19.32 -12.94 -10.93
CA VAL A 48 -19.64 -14.37 -10.92
C VAL A 48 -20.21 -14.74 -12.29
N LYS A 49 -19.47 -15.56 -13.04
CA LYS A 49 -20.00 -16.20 -14.24
C LYS A 49 -21.18 -17.06 -13.79
N THR A 50 -22.37 -16.68 -14.22
CA THR A 50 -23.65 -17.28 -13.82
C THR A 50 -23.57 -18.81 -13.76
N ALA A 51 -24.16 -19.36 -12.69
CA ALA A 51 -23.98 -20.72 -12.22
C ALA A 51 -23.93 -21.77 -13.35
N ARG A 52 -22.85 -22.56 -13.37
CA ARG A 52 -22.79 -23.79 -14.17
C ARG A 52 -23.98 -24.65 -13.77
N LYS A 53 -24.89 -24.95 -14.71
CA LYS A 53 -25.98 -25.92 -14.53
C LYS A 53 -25.41 -27.28 -14.12
N GLY A 54 -25.25 -27.49 -12.82
CA GLY A 54 -24.86 -28.77 -12.24
C GLY A 54 -25.96 -29.80 -12.49
N LYS A 55 -25.61 -30.95 -13.05
CA LYS A 55 -26.52 -32.09 -13.20
C LYS A 55 -26.93 -32.54 -11.79
N ASN A 56 -28.18 -32.29 -11.43
CA ASN A 56 -28.80 -32.66 -10.16
C ASN A 56 -28.62 -34.15 -9.86
N ARG A 57 -27.81 -34.48 -8.84
CA ARG A 57 -27.92 -35.76 -8.14
C ARG A 57 -28.95 -35.58 -7.03
N ILE A 58 -30.04 -36.35 -7.13
CA ILE A 58 -31.15 -36.39 -6.20
C ILE A 58 -30.61 -36.84 -4.83
N ARG A 59 -30.42 -35.89 -3.92
CA ARG A 59 -30.34 -36.16 -2.47
C ARG A 59 -31.61 -35.62 -1.83
N SER A 60 -32.12 -36.34 -0.84
CA SER A 60 -33.33 -36.04 -0.07
C SER A 60 -33.30 -34.60 0.43
N ARG A 61 -34.27 -33.79 -0.01
CA ARG A 61 -34.36 -32.36 0.30
C ARG A 61 -34.78 -32.16 1.77
N PRO A 62 -34.04 -31.37 2.55
CA PRO A 62 -34.54 -30.85 3.82
C PRO A 62 -35.77 -29.97 3.61
N LYS A 63 -36.59 -29.79 4.66
CA LYS A 63 -37.76 -28.89 4.63
C LYS A 63 -37.28 -27.46 4.37
N ARG A 64 -37.83 -26.85 3.33
CA ARG A 64 -37.48 -25.52 2.85
C ARG A 64 -38.36 -24.49 3.53
N VAL A 65 -37.73 -23.47 4.09
CA VAL A 65 -38.38 -22.19 4.41
C VAL A 65 -37.80 -21.20 3.41
N GLU A 66 -38.68 -20.51 2.68
CA GLU A 66 -38.29 -19.44 1.78
C GLU A 66 -38.23 -18.16 2.61
N GLU A 67 -37.04 -17.57 2.72
CA GLU A 67 -36.86 -16.22 3.27
C GLU A 67 -36.49 -15.28 2.13
N GLU A 68 -36.91 -14.02 2.25
CA GLU A 68 -36.66 -12.98 1.26
C GLU A 68 -35.56 -12.06 1.78
N PHE A 69 -34.50 -11.89 1.00
CA PHE A 69 -33.39 -10.99 1.33
C PHE A 69 -33.44 -9.77 0.41
N GLU A 70 -33.32 -8.58 0.98
CA GLU A 70 -33.24 -7.33 0.24
C GLU A 70 -31.76 -7.05 -0.12
N ILE A 71 -31.42 -7.13 -1.40
CA ILE A 71 -30.10 -6.73 -1.90
C ILE A 71 -30.21 -5.28 -2.39
N ILE A 72 -29.49 -4.39 -1.73
CA ILE A 72 -29.42 -2.98 -2.12
C ILE A 72 -28.17 -2.82 -2.99
N ASP A 73 -28.39 -2.60 -4.28
CA ASP A 73 -27.35 -2.23 -5.22
C ASP A 73 -27.15 -0.72 -5.11
N ILE A 74 -26.09 -0.32 -4.41
CA ILE A 74 -25.62 1.06 -4.34
C ILE A 74 -24.84 1.32 -5.62
N THR A 75 -25.36 2.20 -6.47
CA THR A 75 -24.61 2.73 -7.62
C THR A 75 -24.03 4.09 -7.23
N ASP A 76 -22.89 4.49 -7.82
CA ASP A 76 -22.16 5.73 -7.49
C ASP A 76 -22.92 7.04 -7.84
N GLY A 77 -24.23 6.97 -8.13
CA GLY A 77 -25.06 8.13 -8.38
C GLY A 77 -25.84 8.56 -7.13
N PRO A 78 -26.01 9.87 -6.88
CA PRO A 78 -26.76 10.38 -5.73
C PRO A 78 -28.28 10.05 -5.75
N GLU A 79 -28.79 9.41 -6.80
CA GLU A 79 -30.24 9.30 -7.02
C GLU A 79 -30.81 7.89 -7.22
N ASP A 80 -30.01 6.81 -7.39
CA ASP A 80 -30.60 5.48 -7.67
C ASP A 80 -29.92 4.33 -6.89
N CYS A 81 -30.48 4.01 -5.72
CA CYS A 81 -30.29 2.70 -5.09
C CYS A 81 -31.31 1.73 -5.68
N THR A 82 -30.85 0.63 -6.29
CA THR A 82 -31.76 -0.39 -6.79
C THR A 82 -31.91 -1.48 -5.74
N SER A 83 -33.11 -1.66 -5.21
CA SER A 83 -33.40 -2.76 -4.29
C SER A 83 -33.95 -3.96 -5.07
N THR A 84 -33.29 -5.11 -4.94
CA THR A 84 -33.78 -6.39 -5.48
C THR A 84 -34.03 -7.38 -4.35
N ILE A 85 -35.28 -7.83 -4.25
CA ILE A 85 -35.64 -8.91 -3.32
C ILE A 85 -35.25 -10.23 -3.97
N VAL A 86 -34.39 -10.99 -3.28
CA VAL A 86 -33.96 -12.32 -3.70
C VAL A 86 -34.52 -13.33 -2.71
N SER A 87 -35.30 -14.28 -3.21
CA SER A 87 -35.72 -15.45 -2.44
C SER A 87 -34.52 -16.35 -2.22
N VAL A 88 -34.19 -16.62 -0.96
CA VAL A 88 -33.09 -17.49 -0.55
C VAL A 88 -33.65 -18.73 0.12
N GLU A 89 -33.11 -19.89 -0.26
CA GLU A 89 -33.44 -21.15 0.38
C GLU A 89 -32.72 -21.23 1.73
N VAL A 90 -33.47 -21.07 2.82
CA VAL A 90 -32.92 -21.19 4.17
C VAL A 90 -32.95 -22.65 4.59
N LEU A 91 -31.75 -23.19 4.81
CA LEU A 91 -31.55 -24.54 5.29
C LEU A 91 -31.59 -24.52 6.81
N ASN A 92 -32.72 -24.95 7.37
CA ASN A 92 -32.81 -25.22 8.80
C ASN A 92 -32.00 -26.48 9.11
N PHE A 93 -30.84 -26.27 9.73
CA PHE A 93 -30.00 -27.35 10.20
C PHE A 93 -30.53 -27.92 11.52
N ASP A 94 -30.40 -29.23 11.70
CA ASP A 94 -30.77 -29.92 12.93
C ASP A 94 -29.92 -29.40 14.11
N GLU A 95 -30.40 -29.53 15.35
CA GLU A 95 -29.72 -28.99 16.55
C GLU A 95 -28.28 -29.55 16.73
N ALA A 96 -28.02 -30.71 16.11
CA ALA A 96 -26.69 -31.32 16.00
C ALA A 96 -25.66 -30.50 15.18
N LEU A 97 -26.09 -29.50 14.42
CA LEU A 97 -25.25 -28.59 13.62
C LEU A 97 -25.27 -27.16 14.18
N ARG A 98 -25.35 -27.03 15.51
CA ARG A 98 -25.21 -25.75 16.17
C ARG A 98 -23.86 -25.12 15.78
N PRO A 99 -23.83 -23.87 15.28
CA PRO A 99 -22.57 -23.19 14.98
C PRO A 99 -21.74 -23.12 16.27
N TYR A 100 -20.44 -23.35 16.13
CA TYR A 100 -19.52 -23.07 17.23
C TYR A 100 -19.60 -21.58 17.59
N PRO A 101 -19.38 -21.21 18.86
CA PRO A 101 -19.23 -19.81 19.23
C PRO A 101 -18.21 -19.12 18.32
N SER A 102 -18.40 -17.83 18.04
CA SER A 102 -17.40 -17.05 17.34
C SER A 102 -16.08 -17.12 18.10
N TYR A 103 -15.00 -17.34 17.37
CA TYR A 103 -13.65 -17.31 17.91
C TYR A 103 -12.74 -16.63 16.89
N GLU A 104 -11.76 -15.88 17.40
CA GLU A 104 -10.72 -15.31 16.57
C GLU A 104 -9.66 -16.36 16.28
N THR A 105 -9.10 -16.33 15.07
CA THR A 105 -8.00 -17.22 14.71
C THR A 105 -6.72 -16.75 15.40
N CYS A 106 -6.10 -17.62 16.19
CA CYS A 106 -4.79 -17.39 16.77
C CYS A 106 -3.77 -18.34 16.15
N THR A 107 -2.65 -17.80 15.64
CA THR A 107 -1.54 -18.62 15.13
C THR A 107 -0.92 -19.40 16.29
N PRO A 108 -0.84 -20.75 16.24
CA PRO A 108 -0.24 -21.51 17.32
C PRO A 108 1.25 -21.16 17.44
N LEU A 109 1.69 -20.85 18.66
CA LEU A 109 3.07 -20.44 18.95
C LEU A 109 3.70 -21.37 19.99
N MET A 110 4.87 -21.90 19.67
CA MET A 110 5.67 -22.72 20.60
C MET A 110 6.57 -21.89 21.52
N ARG A 111 6.72 -20.59 21.22
CA ARG A 111 7.54 -19.62 21.95
C ARG A 111 6.92 -18.24 21.84
N ASN A 112 7.19 -17.40 22.83
CA ASN A 112 6.73 -16.00 22.83
C ASN A 112 7.37 -15.22 21.67
N ILE A 113 6.67 -14.21 21.17
CA ILE A 113 7.17 -13.24 20.19
C ILE A 113 7.13 -11.88 20.89
N CYS A 114 8.27 -11.19 20.93
CA CYS A 114 8.37 -9.80 21.35
C CYS A 114 7.93 -8.91 20.18
N VAL A 115 6.75 -8.30 20.31
CA VAL A 115 6.17 -7.40 19.29
C VAL A 115 6.55 -5.94 19.57
N GLY A 116 6.95 -5.62 20.80
CA GLY A 116 7.24 -4.25 21.24
C GLY A 116 5.99 -3.55 21.78
N ASP A 117 6.03 -2.22 21.84
CA ASP A 117 4.88 -1.38 22.19
C ASP A 117 3.89 -1.29 21.03
N ASP A 118 2.62 -1.01 21.35
CA ASP A 118 1.56 -0.85 20.36
C ASP A 118 1.88 0.28 19.36
N PRO A 119 1.62 0.07 18.05
CA PRO A 119 1.90 1.08 17.05
C PRO A 119 0.97 2.28 17.22
N HIS A 120 1.53 3.49 17.07
CA HIS A 120 0.72 4.72 16.98
C HIS A 120 -0.12 4.81 15.70
N LEU A 121 0.10 3.90 14.76
CA LEU A 121 -0.49 3.86 13.43
C LEU A 121 -1.57 2.78 13.39
N MET A 122 -2.80 3.15 13.03
CA MET A 122 -3.85 2.19 12.73
C MET A 122 -3.65 1.62 11.32
N PRO A 123 -3.39 0.31 11.15
CA PRO A 123 -3.08 -0.27 9.85
C PRO A 123 -4.30 -0.40 8.93
N PHE A 124 -5.46 -0.73 9.49
CA PHE A 124 -6.75 -0.85 8.82
C PHE A 124 -7.87 -0.57 9.84
N MET A 125 -9.09 -0.30 9.36
CA MET A 125 -10.26 -0.14 10.22
C MET A 125 -10.86 -1.51 10.56
N PRO A 126 -10.82 -1.97 11.82
CA PRO A 126 -11.41 -3.25 12.18
C PRO A 126 -12.95 -3.17 12.16
N PHE A 127 -13.60 -4.30 11.83
CA PHE A 127 -15.06 -4.47 11.87
C PHE A 127 -15.85 -3.34 11.20
N SER A 128 -15.39 -2.87 10.04
CA SER A 128 -16.01 -1.74 9.34
C SER A 128 -17.45 -2.02 8.87
N ASP A 129 -17.85 -3.27 8.88
CA ASP A 129 -19.17 -3.80 8.54
C ASP A 129 -20.09 -4.01 9.76
N ASP A 130 -19.56 -3.91 10.99
CA ASP A 130 -20.31 -4.11 12.22
C ASP A 130 -20.86 -2.78 12.77
N PRO A 131 -22.20 -2.57 12.78
CA PRO A 131 -22.79 -1.34 13.29
C PRO A 131 -22.70 -1.21 14.82
N GLU A 132 -22.42 -2.30 15.56
CA GLU A 132 -22.23 -2.27 17.01
C GLU A 132 -20.79 -1.89 17.40
N PHE A 133 -19.86 -1.89 16.44
CA PHE A 133 -18.47 -1.55 16.70
C PHE A 133 -18.27 -0.04 16.89
N ASP A 134 -17.84 0.36 18.09
CA ASP A 134 -17.51 1.76 18.41
C ASP A 134 -16.16 2.17 17.81
N TYR A 135 -16.16 2.38 16.49
CA TYR A 135 -14.98 2.77 15.73
C TYR A 135 -14.43 4.14 16.17
N MET A 136 -15.26 5.03 16.72
CA MET A 136 -14.83 6.35 17.16
C MET A 136 -13.89 6.24 18.36
N SER A 137 -14.31 5.53 19.41
CA SER A 137 -13.46 5.27 20.58
C SER A 137 -12.21 4.46 20.24
N HIS A 138 -12.29 3.55 19.27
CA HIS A 138 -11.13 2.79 18.80
C HIS A 138 -10.12 3.70 18.07
N ASN A 139 -10.60 4.58 17.19
CA ASN A 139 -9.76 5.50 16.42
C ASN A 139 -8.98 6.46 17.33
N GLU A 140 -9.54 6.89 18.46
CA GLU A 140 -8.88 7.76 19.44
C GLU A 140 -7.62 7.12 20.08
N GLN A 141 -7.47 5.79 20.01
CA GLN A 141 -6.30 5.08 20.52
C GLN A 141 -5.08 5.23 19.60
N TYR A 142 -5.29 5.69 18.36
CA TYR A 142 -4.24 5.84 17.36
C TYR A 142 -3.99 7.32 17.07
N LYS A 143 -2.72 7.66 16.80
CA LYS A 143 -2.34 9.04 16.43
C LYS A 143 -2.57 9.32 14.95
N PHE A 144 -2.41 8.30 14.12
CA PHE A 144 -2.39 8.43 12.67
C PHE A 144 -3.00 7.18 12.03
N PHE A 145 -3.57 7.34 10.84
CA PHE A 145 -4.08 6.22 10.05
C PHE A 145 -3.12 5.91 8.91
N LEU A 146 -2.79 4.63 8.73
CA LEU A 146 -1.73 4.22 7.81
C LEU A 146 -2.05 4.62 6.36
N TRP A 147 -3.32 4.57 5.97
CA TRP A 147 -3.82 4.92 4.64
C TRP A 147 -3.94 6.43 4.40
N GLN A 148 -3.78 7.27 5.43
CA GLN A 148 -3.75 8.73 5.28
C GLN A 148 -2.34 9.28 5.15
N ILE A 149 -1.31 8.46 5.36
CA ILE A 149 0.07 8.91 5.26
C ILE A 149 0.42 9.14 3.78
N PRO A 150 0.81 10.38 3.39
CA PRO A 150 1.21 10.65 2.02
C PRO A 150 2.45 9.82 1.64
N ASN A 151 2.60 9.53 0.34
CA ASN A 151 3.75 8.81 -0.21
C ASN A 151 3.87 7.33 0.25
N ARG A 152 2.78 6.73 0.75
CA ARG A 152 2.68 5.28 0.98
C ARG A 152 1.89 4.54 -0.09
N ASP A 153 1.52 5.24 -1.14
CA ASP A 153 0.84 4.63 -2.27
C ASP A 153 1.83 3.73 -3.03
N PRO A 154 1.58 2.41 -3.11
CA PRO A 154 2.39 1.52 -3.95
C PRO A 154 2.44 1.99 -5.41
N ASP A 155 1.40 2.67 -5.90
CA ASP A 155 1.34 3.13 -7.28
C ASP A 155 2.32 4.27 -7.51
N PHE A 156 2.49 5.19 -6.56
CA PHE A 156 3.52 6.23 -6.67
C PHE A 156 4.92 5.63 -6.73
N GLU A 157 5.19 4.55 -6.01
CA GLU A 157 6.49 3.88 -6.09
C GLU A 157 6.73 3.31 -7.49
N VAL A 158 5.76 2.61 -8.06
CA VAL A 158 5.85 2.07 -9.43
C VAL A 158 6.01 3.19 -10.45
N ILE A 159 5.23 4.27 -10.29
CA ILE A 159 5.28 5.43 -11.17
C ILE A 159 6.65 6.09 -11.17
N VAL A 160 7.20 6.37 -9.98
CA VAL A 160 8.49 7.04 -9.84
C VAL A 160 9.63 6.16 -10.37
N VAL A 161 9.59 4.84 -10.14
CA VAL A 161 10.59 3.91 -10.68
C VAL A 161 10.63 3.95 -12.19
N GLU A 162 9.46 3.92 -12.84
CA GLU A 162 9.39 3.91 -14.30
C GLU A 162 9.75 5.27 -14.90
N ILE A 163 9.35 6.38 -14.27
CA ILE A 163 9.83 7.72 -14.64
C ILE A 163 11.36 7.77 -14.57
N ALA A 164 11.95 7.33 -13.46
CA ALA A 164 13.40 7.28 -13.29
C ALA A 164 14.06 6.39 -14.33
N ARG A 165 13.43 5.26 -14.69
CA ARG A 165 13.90 4.37 -15.75
C ARG A 165 13.95 5.09 -17.09
N ARG A 166 12.87 5.75 -17.51
CA ARG A 166 12.79 6.50 -18.77
C ARG A 166 13.83 7.63 -18.80
N LEU A 167 13.93 8.41 -17.73
CA LEU A 167 14.94 9.47 -17.59
C LEU A 167 16.37 8.93 -17.69
N TYR A 168 16.65 7.78 -17.08
CA TYR A 168 17.95 7.15 -17.12
C TYR A 168 18.29 6.57 -18.51
N SER A 169 17.36 5.82 -19.12
CA SER A 169 17.63 5.14 -20.40
C SER A 169 17.50 6.03 -21.62
N GLU A 170 16.49 6.91 -21.65
CA GLU A 170 16.11 7.70 -22.84
C GLU A 170 16.73 9.09 -22.83
N HIS A 171 16.92 9.68 -21.64
CA HIS A 171 17.50 11.03 -21.47
C HIS A 171 18.92 11.01 -20.89
N GLN A 172 19.47 9.83 -20.58
CA GLN A 172 20.83 9.64 -20.07
C GLN A 172 21.13 10.44 -18.79
N LEU A 173 20.11 10.70 -17.98
CA LEU A 173 20.25 11.37 -16.68
C LEU A 173 20.72 10.39 -15.62
N SER A 174 21.69 10.78 -14.78
CA SER A 174 22.07 9.97 -13.63
C SER A 174 21.00 10.02 -12.54
N LEU A 175 20.93 8.98 -11.70
CA LEU A 175 19.96 8.95 -10.59
C LEU A 175 20.20 10.11 -9.61
N GLU A 176 21.45 10.50 -9.42
CA GLU A 176 21.83 11.64 -8.58
C GLU A 176 21.32 12.97 -9.17
N ALA A 177 21.41 13.14 -10.49
CA ALA A 177 20.90 14.36 -11.16
C ALA A 177 19.36 14.45 -11.05
N ILE A 178 18.67 13.32 -11.16
CA ILE A 178 17.21 13.24 -10.99
C ILE A 178 16.82 13.55 -9.53
N ASP A 179 17.50 12.97 -8.55
CA ASP A 179 17.25 13.26 -7.13
C ASP A 179 17.58 14.72 -6.77
N GLN A 180 18.59 15.33 -7.40
CA GLN A 180 19.00 16.72 -7.13
C GLN A 180 17.93 17.76 -7.46
N VAL A 181 17.14 17.55 -8.51
CA VAL A 181 16.07 18.50 -8.88
C VAL A 181 14.85 18.41 -7.96
N ALA A 182 14.73 17.35 -7.15
CA ALA A 182 13.67 17.15 -6.15
C ALA A 182 12.24 17.33 -6.71
N VAL A 183 12.03 17.02 -7.99
CA VAL A 183 10.72 17.08 -8.65
C VAL A 183 9.88 15.85 -8.30
N LEU A 184 10.51 14.67 -8.20
CA LEU A 184 9.82 13.42 -7.89
C LEU A 184 9.51 13.33 -6.38
N PRO A 185 8.35 12.75 -5.99
CA PRO A 185 7.92 12.71 -4.60
C PRO A 185 8.73 11.72 -3.72
N LEU A 186 9.55 10.86 -4.33
CA LEU A 186 10.31 9.81 -3.67
C LEU A 186 11.78 9.85 -4.10
N GLN A 187 12.69 9.67 -3.14
CA GLN A 187 14.13 9.57 -3.42
C GLN A 187 14.47 8.21 -4.05
N LEU A 188 15.23 8.24 -5.15
CA LEU A 188 15.51 7.06 -5.97
C LEU A 188 16.44 6.06 -5.27
N ASN A 189 17.39 6.55 -4.47
CA ASN A 189 18.36 5.71 -3.75
C ASN A 189 17.73 4.57 -2.93
N ARG A 190 16.60 4.83 -2.28
CA ARG A 190 15.84 3.84 -1.50
C ARG A 190 14.90 3.06 -2.39
N LEU A 191 14.26 3.77 -3.32
CA LEU A 191 13.20 3.23 -4.14
C LEU A 191 13.70 2.09 -5.04
N VAL A 192 14.87 2.20 -5.65
CA VAL A 192 15.44 1.14 -6.52
C VAL A 192 15.64 -0.19 -5.78
N GLY A 193 15.92 -0.16 -4.48
CA GLY A 193 16.03 -1.38 -3.68
C GLY A 193 14.67 -2.01 -3.36
N VAL A 194 13.68 -1.17 -3.06
CA VAL A 194 12.30 -1.60 -2.75
C VAL A 194 11.61 -2.13 -4.02
N SER A 195 11.82 -1.45 -5.14
CA SER A 195 11.23 -1.75 -6.45
C SER A 195 11.53 -3.19 -6.89
N ARG A 196 12.72 -3.73 -6.57
CA ARG A 196 13.10 -5.11 -6.91
C ARG A 196 12.39 -6.19 -6.11
N ARG A 197 11.69 -5.83 -5.03
CA ARG A 197 10.95 -6.75 -4.15
C ARG A 197 9.44 -6.60 -4.30
N ARG A 198 9.00 -5.71 -5.20
CA ARG A 198 7.60 -5.45 -5.46
C ARG A 198 7.08 -6.41 -6.53
N ASP A 199 5.81 -6.75 -6.39
CA ASP A 199 5.02 -7.26 -7.49
C ASP A 199 4.58 -6.08 -8.35
N TYR A 200 4.79 -6.18 -9.67
CA TYR A 200 4.36 -5.15 -10.61
C TYR A 200 3.04 -5.53 -11.26
N PRO A 201 2.19 -4.53 -11.55
CA PRO A 201 1.06 -4.75 -12.43
C PRO A 201 1.56 -5.25 -13.80
N LYS A 202 0.73 -6.01 -14.51
CA LYS A 202 1.05 -6.58 -15.84
C LYS A 202 1.44 -5.54 -16.89
N TRP A 203 1.16 -4.28 -16.65
CA TRP A 203 1.52 -3.17 -17.51
C TRP A 203 3.02 -3.01 -17.69
N LEU A 204 3.77 -3.20 -16.61
CA LEU A 204 5.22 -3.04 -16.61
C LEU A 204 5.86 -4.43 -16.62
N ASP A 205 6.74 -4.67 -17.59
CA ASP A 205 7.56 -5.86 -17.56
C ASP A 205 8.56 -5.74 -16.40
N PHE A 206 8.64 -6.78 -15.57
CA PHE A 206 9.54 -6.81 -14.42
C PHE A 206 11.01 -6.60 -14.81
N GLU A 207 11.40 -7.11 -16.00
CA GLU A 207 12.75 -6.89 -16.52
C GLU A 207 13.04 -5.41 -16.79
N GLN A 208 12.03 -4.65 -17.21
CA GLN A 208 12.14 -3.21 -17.42
C GLN A 208 12.16 -2.46 -16.08
N ALA A 209 11.29 -2.84 -15.15
CA ALA A 209 11.19 -2.22 -13.83
C ALA A 209 12.50 -2.32 -13.01
N THR A 210 13.30 -3.35 -13.28
CA THR A 210 14.53 -3.65 -12.56
C THR A 210 15.81 -3.30 -13.33
N SER A 211 15.70 -2.55 -14.42
CA SER A 211 16.85 -2.16 -15.25
C SER A 211 17.69 -1.03 -14.65
N LEU A 212 17.18 -0.34 -13.63
CA LEU A 212 17.92 0.74 -12.95
C LEU A 212 19.15 0.20 -12.20
N PRO A 213 20.27 0.94 -12.22
CA PRO A 213 21.49 0.53 -11.52
C PRO A 213 21.21 0.42 -10.02
N TYR A 214 21.47 -0.76 -9.46
CA TYR A 214 21.27 -1.05 -8.05
C TYR A 214 22.57 -1.53 -7.43
N GLN A 215 22.99 -0.85 -6.38
CA GLN A 215 24.08 -1.30 -5.54
C GLN A 215 23.47 -1.86 -4.25
N PRO A 216 23.52 -3.19 -4.02
CA PRO A 216 23.05 -3.73 -2.76
C PRO A 216 23.87 -3.14 -1.60
N PRO A 217 23.29 -3.02 -0.39
CA PRO A 217 23.99 -2.49 0.79
C PRO A 217 25.32 -3.19 1.10
N PHE A 218 25.48 -4.43 0.64
CA PHE A 218 26.66 -5.26 0.86
C PHE A 218 27.67 -5.19 -0.30
N PHE A 219 27.41 -4.40 -1.35
CA PHE A 219 28.28 -4.31 -2.54
C PHE A 219 29.62 -3.64 -2.24
N THR A 220 29.64 -2.69 -1.30
CA THR A 220 30.85 -1.93 -0.92
C THR A 220 31.61 -2.53 0.26
N ALA A 221 31.01 -3.50 0.98
CA ALA A 221 31.75 -4.32 1.93
C ALA A 221 32.74 -5.14 1.09
N SER A 222 34.03 -5.03 1.42
CA SER A 222 35.15 -5.59 0.66
C SER A 222 34.83 -6.90 -0.06
N GLU A 223 35.45 -7.15 -1.23
CA GLU A 223 35.38 -8.42 -1.99
C GLU A 223 35.66 -9.68 -1.13
N HIS A 224 36.08 -9.48 0.13
CA HIS A 224 36.35 -10.51 1.11
C HIS A 224 35.15 -10.75 2.06
N PRO A 225 34.70 -12.01 2.21
CA PRO A 225 33.66 -12.41 3.16
C PRO A 225 33.83 -11.89 4.60
N HIS A 226 35.07 -11.60 5.02
CA HIS A 226 35.37 -11.00 6.32
C HIS A 226 34.76 -9.62 6.52
N GLY A 227 34.57 -8.82 5.46
CA GLY A 227 33.91 -7.52 5.54
C GLY A 227 32.38 -7.62 5.68
N GLN A 228 31.78 -8.70 5.17
CA GLN A 228 30.34 -8.93 5.21
C GLN A 228 29.88 -9.58 6.53
N LEU A 229 30.75 -10.40 7.14
CA LEU A 229 30.42 -11.16 8.34
C LEU A 229 29.93 -10.30 9.52
N PRO A 230 30.55 -9.15 9.87
CA PRO A 230 30.02 -8.29 10.93
C PRO A 230 28.59 -7.80 10.67
N ASN A 231 28.27 -7.47 9.41
CA ASN A 231 26.94 -7.04 8.99
C ASN A 231 25.92 -8.19 9.02
N LEU A 232 26.34 -9.44 8.84
CA LEU A 232 25.45 -10.59 9.00
C LEU A 232 25.25 -10.95 10.47
N LEU A 233 26.34 -10.93 11.25
CA LEU A 233 26.33 -11.24 12.68
C LEU A 233 25.46 -10.28 13.49
N GLN A 234 25.27 -9.03 13.03
CA GLN A 234 24.33 -8.13 13.69
C GLN A 234 22.92 -8.76 13.74
N TYR A 235 22.47 -9.46 12.70
CA TYR A 235 21.12 -10.05 12.70
C TYR A 235 21.00 -11.30 13.58
N PHE A 236 22.10 -11.84 14.12
CA PHE A 236 22.06 -13.00 15.00
C PHE A 236 21.88 -12.59 16.45
N CYS A 237 20.96 -13.28 17.13
CA CYS A 237 20.84 -13.12 18.57
C CYS A 237 21.97 -13.89 19.25
N ASN A 238 22.86 -13.13 19.92
CA ASN A 238 24.01 -13.68 20.64
C ASN A 238 23.65 -14.20 22.05
N SER A 239 22.36 -14.27 22.39
CA SER A 239 21.90 -15.04 23.54
C SER A 239 21.81 -16.53 23.19
N SER A 240 21.40 -17.37 24.13
CA SER A 240 21.27 -18.83 23.94
C SER A 240 20.33 -19.26 22.79
N CYS A 241 19.70 -18.33 22.07
CA CYS A 241 18.87 -18.62 20.91
C CYS A 241 19.67 -19.06 19.68
N LEU A 242 20.83 -18.43 19.39
CA LEU A 242 21.67 -18.68 18.20
C LEU A 242 20.89 -18.70 16.86
N VAL A 243 19.85 -17.87 16.76
CA VAL A 243 18.98 -17.76 15.58
C VAL A 243 19.07 -16.34 15.02
N GLY A 244 19.13 -16.23 13.68
CA GLY A 244 19.02 -14.95 12.96
C GLY A 244 17.61 -14.39 13.05
N TYR A 245 17.47 -13.07 13.20
CA TYR A 245 16.20 -12.37 13.38
C TYR A 245 15.37 -12.95 14.54
N CYS A 246 16.00 -13.11 15.70
CA CYS A 246 15.33 -13.66 16.88
C CYS A 246 14.13 -12.79 17.28
N THR A 247 12.95 -13.40 17.30
CA THR A 247 11.69 -12.74 17.67
C THR A 247 11.48 -12.63 19.18
N ILE A 248 12.32 -13.25 20.01
CA ILE A 248 12.17 -13.25 21.47
C ILE A 248 12.93 -12.09 22.11
N HIS A 249 14.16 -11.87 21.67
CA HIS A 249 15.03 -10.86 22.24
C HIS A 249 15.15 -9.71 21.25
N SER A 250 14.52 -8.58 21.58
CA SER A 250 14.79 -7.31 20.93
C SER A 250 16.17 -6.81 21.38
N THR A 251 17.25 -7.43 20.91
CA THR A 251 18.61 -6.88 21.09
C THR A 251 18.83 -5.60 20.28
N PHE A 252 17.78 -5.16 19.55
CA PHE A 252 17.78 -4.02 18.68
C PHE A 252 16.73 -3.00 19.10
N ASP A 253 17.17 -1.99 19.84
CA ASP A 253 16.45 -0.71 19.96
C ASP A 253 16.24 -0.02 18.59
N HIS A 254 16.88 -0.52 17.52
CA HIS A 254 16.86 0.10 16.18
C HIS A 254 16.16 -0.69 15.06
N LEU A 255 15.83 -1.98 15.22
CA LEU A 255 15.36 -2.81 14.09
C LEU A 255 13.92 -3.32 14.18
N VAL A 256 13.20 -3.15 15.29
CA VAL A 256 11.73 -3.35 15.28
C VAL A 256 11.05 -2.36 14.32
N ALA A 257 11.70 -1.24 14.02
CA ALA A 257 11.32 -0.38 12.91
C ALA A 257 11.58 -1.01 11.53
N HIS A 258 12.64 -1.79 11.30
CA HIS A 258 13.11 -2.06 9.93
C HIS A 258 12.38 -3.17 9.15
N GLN A 259 11.54 -4.00 9.78
CA GLN A 259 10.81 -5.07 9.06
C GLN A 259 9.29 -4.89 8.96
N CYS A 260 8.67 -4.07 9.82
CA CYS A 260 7.26 -3.67 9.65
C CYS A 260 7.06 -2.15 9.46
N TYR A 261 8.07 -1.31 9.72
CA TYR A 261 7.92 0.15 9.76
C TYR A 261 9.22 0.90 9.41
N THR A 262 9.77 0.71 8.20
CA THR A 262 11.01 1.38 7.72
C THR A 262 10.97 2.92 7.71
N HIS A 263 9.99 3.55 8.36
CA HIS A 263 9.71 4.98 8.34
C HIS A 263 9.61 5.63 9.72
N ARG A 264 9.94 4.95 10.84
CA ARG A 264 10.02 5.60 12.17
C ARG A 264 10.89 6.87 12.16
N ARG A 265 11.84 6.97 11.22
CA ARG A 265 12.74 8.12 11.05
C ARG A 265 12.15 9.34 10.31
N LEU A 266 11.02 9.22 9.61
CA LEU A 266 10.37 10.38 8.97
C LEU A 266 9.40 11.10 9.93
N LEU A 267 8.83 10.39 10.91
CA LEU A 267 7.85 10.96 11.83
C LEU A 267 8.46 11.51 13.13
N GLN A 268 9.76 11.31 13.37
CA GLN A 268 10.43 11.85 14.55
C GLN A 268 10.96 13.28 14.37
N ASP A 269 11.15 13.74 13.11
CA ASP A 269 11.75 15.05 12.84
C ASP A 269 10.77 16.09 12.25
N GLU A 270 9.54 15.71 11.88
CA GLU A 270 8.50 16.66 11.50
C GLU A 270 7.22 16.41 12.30
N GLU A 271 6.93 17.30 13.25
CA GLU A 271 5.56 17.53 13.71
C GLU A 271 4.76 18.01 12.51
N ILE A 272 4.22 17.10 11.69
CA ILE A 272 3.23 17.46 10.67
C ILE A 272 1.97 17.85 11.46
N PRO A 273 1.62 19.14 11.55
CA PRO A 273 0.41 19.53 12.26
C PRO A 273 -0.76 18.98 11.45
N MET A 274 -1.62 18.21 12.09
CA MET A 274 -2.91 17.80 11.54
C MET A 274 -3.58 19.05 10.93
N PRO A 275 -4.01 19.03 9.66
CA PRO A 275 -4.73 20.15 9.09
C PRO A 275 -5.97 20.38 9.95
N ASN A 276 -5.98 21.51 10.65
CA ASN A 276 -7.11 21.94 11.42
C ASN A 276 -8.24 22.19 10.42
N LEU A 277 -9.24 21.30 10.38
CA LEU A 277 -10.38 21.35 9.46
C LEU A 277 -11.24 22.61 9.64
N ALA A 278 -10.91 23.48 10.61
CA ALA A 278 -11.50 24.78 10.81
C ALA A 278 -10.47 25.90 10.54
N ASN A 279 -10.72 26.69 9.50
CA ASN A 279 -10.02 27.92 9.09
C ASN A 279 -8.78 27.77 8.19
N SER A 280 -9.00 27.90 6.88
CA SER A 280 -7.94 28.17 5.89
C SER A 280 -8.28 29.41 5.07
N SER A 281 -7.63 30.53 5.39
CA SER A 281 -7.35 31.58 4.42
C SER A 281 -5.86 31.94 4.52
N ASN A 282 -5.12 31.72 3.43
CA ASN A 282 -3.71 32.01 3.20
C ASN A 282 -2.68 31.04 3.80
N LYS A 283 -2.25 30.06 2.99
CA LYS A 283 -0.87 29.55 2.92
C LYS A 283 -0.62 28.97 1.52
N LYS A 284 0.63 29.10 1.06
CA LYS A 284 1.10 28.72 -0.29
C LYS A 284 0.72 27.27 -0.63
N GLN A 285 -0.05 27.11 -1.70
CA GLN A 285 -0.38 25.81 -2.27
C GLN A 285 0.88 25.21 -2.91
N TYR A 286 1.33 24.07 -2.40
CA TYR A 286 1.94 23.08 -3.27
C TYR A 286 0.80 22.60 -4.18
N ILE A 287 0.94 22.83 -5.48
CA ILE A 287 0.04 22.27 -6.47
C ILE A 287 0.39 20.79 -6.56
N LEU A 288 -0.16 20.00 -5.65
CA LEU A 288 -0.39 18.59 -5.91
C LEU A 288 -1.51 18.57 -6.96
N ILE A 289 -1.17 18.30 -8.21
CA ILE A 289 -2.16 17.90 -9.22
C ILE A 289 -2.56 16.47 -8.84
N MET A 290 -3.32 16.34 -7.76
CA MET A 290 -4.15 15.17 -7.54
C MET A 290 -5.27 15.26 -8.58
N PRO A 291 -5.61 14.17 -9.30
CA PRO A 291 -6.89 14.11 -9.98
C PRO A 291 -7.99 14.49 -8.97
N GLN A 292 -8.79 15.51 -9.27
CA GLN A 292 -9.85 16.01 -8.39
C GLN A 292 -11.00 15.02 -8.18
N ASP A 293 -10.92 13.80 -8.74
CA ASP A 293 -11.94 12.76 -8.67
C ASP A 293 -11.38 11.48 -8.03
N MET A 294 -11.26 11.50 -6.71
CA MET A 294 -11.20 10.28 -5.88
C MET A 294 -12.54 10.04 -5.16
N SER A 295 -13.61 10.71 -5.59
CA SER A 295 -14.99 10.58 -5.06
C SER A 295 -15.64 9.22 -5.39
N ASN A 296 -15.06 8.43 -6.30
CA ASN A 296 -15.62 7.17 -6.77
C ASN A 296 -14.88 5.97 -6.17
N ILE A 297 -14.89 5.86 -4.84
CA ILE A 297 -14.65 4.56 -4.22
C ILE A 297 -15.96 3.79 -4.36
N HIS A 298 -16.02 2.88 -5.34
CA HIS A 298 -17.10 1.90 -5.46
C HIS A 298 -17.23 1.12 -4.14
N LEU A 299 -18.18 1.51 -3.29
CA LEU A 299 -18.60 0.69 -2.16
C LEU A 299 -19.34 -0.51 -2.74
N GLY A 300 -18.71 -1.68 -2.64
CA GLY A 300 -19.28 -2.93 -3.13
C GLY A 300 -20.65 -3.23 -2.50
N ARG A 301 -21.40 -4.11 -3.18
CA ARG A 301 -22.69 -4.64 -2.72
C ARG A 301 -22.72 -4.88 -1.21
N THR A 302 -23.55 -4.15 -0.50
CA THR A 302 -23.79 -4.35 0.92
C THR A 302 -25.07 -5.17 1.06
N VAL A 303 -24.99 -6.33 1.72
CA VAL A 303 -26.16 -7.15 2.03
C VAL A 303 -26.63 -6.79 3.43
N CYS A 304 -27.80 -6.16 3.53
CA CYS A 304 -28.42 -5.88 4.82
C CYS A 304 -29.47 -6.95 5.12
N VAL A 305 -29.39 -7.56 6.30
CA VAL A 305 -30.43 -8.47 6.83
C VAL A 305 -31.34 -7.64 7.73
N LYS A 306 -32.65 -7.63 7.45
CA LYS A 306 -33.67 -6.99 8.29
C LYS A 306 -34.42 -8.03 9.11
#